data_AF-A0A258BJC6-F1
#
_entry.id   AF-A0A258BJC6-F1
#
_cell.length_a   1.000
_cell.length_b   1.000
_cell.length_c   1.000
_cell.angle_alpha   90.00
_cell.angle_beta   90.00
_cell.angle_gamma   90.00
#
_symmetry.space_group_name_H-M   'P 1'
#
loop_
_entity.id
_entity.type
_entity.pdbx_description
1 polymer ?
#
loop_
_entity_poly.entity_id
_entity_poly.type
_entity_poly.pdbx_seq_one_letter_code
_entity_poly.pdbx_strand_id
1 'polypeptide(L)'
;MLNILTLGITTTNWTAGLIATAARHRLKSFFAIATIALGAVGVLSIIQNPLFDKAAYFFNPIPLMRETNFTQPSMQAKGDYESGWNPITNLRSLYVTTVIGMPDEVQQQNTIELVTTNQTSGFPKGEVSPVIATAAWVVLFGLGIWGAISHRPLRTVAIGVGLMLAFQTLLHSVYGEVTFLYSWHFMPMIVLVAAFSWFSRYRWVAVGLAVTVIIFGGINNINRLQSTIATAGCLAQLDSVKTYQSWDLIKTEPSRDIAKTYPPLPTADIERCHAL
;
A
#
# COMPACT_ATOMS: atom_id res chain seq x y z
N MET A 1 9.84 -22.36 3.15
CA MET A 1 11.25 -21.90 3.08
C MET A 1 11.36 -20.38 3.01
N LEU A 2 10.66 -19.68 2.11
CA LEU A 2 10.68 -18.20 2.01
C LEU A 2 10.51 -17.50 3.38
N ASN A 3 9.49 -17.90 4.13
CA ASN A 3 9.18 -17.39 5.46
C ASN A 3 10.31 -17.57 6.50
N ILE A 4 10.96 -18.75 6.53
CA ILE A 4 12.08 -19.03 7.44
C ILE A 4 13.30 -18.17 7.07
N LEU A 5 13.56 -17.99 5.77
CA LEU A 5 14.68 -17.18 5.26
C LEU A 5 14.50 -15.68 5.52
N THR A 6 13.27 -15.20 5.58
CA THR A 6 12.95 -13.81 5.97
C THR A 6 12.67 -13.66 7.46
N LEU A 7 13.02 -14.67 8.28
CA LEU A 7 12.73 -14.73 9.73
C LEU A 7 11.26 -14.46 10.10
N GLY A 8 10.32 -14.69 9.18
CA GLY A 8 8.90 -14.39 9.38
C GLY A 8 8.60 -12.94 9.74
N ILE A 9 9.47 -11.98 9.38
CA ILE A 9 9.39 -10.58 9.82
C ILE A 9 8.05 -9.92 9.48
N THR A 10 7.35 -10.35 8.41
CA THR A 10 6.04 -9.80 8.04
C THR A 10 5.00 -10.86 7.75
N THR A 11 3.74 -10.57 8.10
CA THR A 11 2.55 -11.37 7.77
C THR A 11 2.47 -11.70 6.27
N THR A 12 2.95 -10.80 5.42
CA THR A 12 2.99 -10.98 3.96
C THR A 12 3.87 -12.15 3.53
N ASN A 13 5.04 -12.35 4.15
CA ASN A 13 5.96 -13.43 3.79
C ASN A 13 5.40 -14.81 4.19
N TRP A 14 4.64 -14.85 5.29
CA TRP A 14 3.87 -16.02 5.69
C TRP A 14 2.83 -16.39 4.64
N THR A 15 2.01 -15.42 4.25
CA THR A 15 0.93 -15.66 3.30
C THR A 15 1.44 -16.14 1.95
N ALA A 16 2.53 -15.57 1.44
CA ALA A 16 3.15 -16.03 0.20
C ALA A 16 3.59 -17.51 0.28
N GLY A 17 4.25 -17.90 1.39
CA GLY A 17 4.68 -19.27 1.61
C GLY A 17 3.52 -20.26 1.76
N LEU A 18 2.47 -19.87 2.50
CA LEU A 18 1.28 -20.69 2.69
C LEU A 18 0.50 -20.88 1.39
N ILE A 19 0.28 -19.80 0.63
CA ILE A 19 -0.43 -19.86 -0.65
C ILE A 19 0.34 -20.68 -1.68
N ALA A 20 1.67 -20.49 -1.78
CA ALA A 20 2.49 -21.31 -2.68
C ALA A 20 2.43 -22.81 -2.30
N THR A 21 2.42 -23.11 -1.00
CA THR A 21 2.28 -24.48 -0.51
C THR A 21 0.90 -25.05 -0.81
N ALA A 22 -0.17 -24.29 -0.56
CA ALA A 22 -1.55 -24.69 -0.81
C ALA A 22 -1.83 -24.90 -2.30
N ALA A 23 -1.27 -24.05 -3.17
CA ALA A 23 -1.44 -24.15 -4.61
C ALA A 23 -0.72 -25.37 -5.22
N ARG A 24 0.37 -25.85 -4.58
CA ARG A 24 1.22 -26.92 -5.12
C ARG A 24 1.00 -28.29 -4.47
N HIS A 25 0.58 -28.32 -3.20
CA HIS A 25 0.53 -29.55 -2.42
C HIS A 25 -0.90 -29.91 -1.98
N ARG A 26 -1.11 -31.20 -1.66
CA ARG A 26 -2.37 -31.68 -1.09
C ARG A 26 -2.59 -31.08 0.30
N LEU A 27 -3.85 -30.93 0.73
CA LEU A 27 -4.22 -30.32 2.02
C LEU A 27 -3.45 -30.90 3.22
N LYS A 28 -3.24 -32.23 3.27
CA LYS A 28 -2.46 -32.88 4.34
C LYS A 28 -1.02 -32.35 4.42
N SER A 29 -0.34 -32.25 3.28
CA SER A 29 1.03 -31.73 3.21
C SER A 29 1.07 -30.23 3.47
N PHE A 30 0.05 -29.48 3.03
CA PHE A 30 -0.08 -28.06 3.35
C PHE A 30 -0.13 -27.84 4.87
N PHE A 31 -1.01 -28.54 5.59
CA PHE A 31 -1.09 -28.41 7.05
C PHE A 31 0.21 -28.84 7.73
N ALA A 32 0.83 -29.94 7.30
CA ALA A 32 2.12 -30.36 7.86
C ALA A 32 3.21 -29.28 7.68
N ILE A 33 3.36 -28.73 6.47
CA ILE A 33 4.35 -27.68 6.18
C ILE A 33 4.03 -26.39 6.96
N ALA A 34 2.76 -26.00 7.05
CA ALA A 34 2.33 -24.82 7.80
C ALA A 34 2.65 -24.98 9.30
N THR A 35 2.34 -26.12 9.89
CA THR A 35 2.63 -26.42 11.30
C THR A 35 4.13 -26.45 11.57
N ILE A 36 4.93 -27.09 10.71
CA ILE A 36 6.39 -27.11 10.85
C ILE A 36 6.97 -25.69 10.75
N ALA A 37 6.50 -24.88 9.81
CA ALA A 37 6.95 -23.50 9.67
C ALA A 37 6.59 -22.66 10.90
N LEU A 38 5.36 -22.78 11.43
CA LEU A 38 4.90 -22.11 12.66
C LEU A 38 5.73 -22.53 13.87
N GLY A 39 5.98 -23.83 14.03
CA GLY A 39 6.84 -24.36 15.08
C GLY A 39 8.27 -23.80 14.99
N ALA A 40 8.85 -23.77 13.78
CA ALA A 40 10.19 -23.25 13.57
C ALA A 40 10.32 -21.77 13.94
N VAL A 41 9.35 -20.94 13.53
CA VAL A 41 9.34 -19.50 13.90
C VAL A 41 9.07 -19.30 15.39
N GLY A 42 8.22 -20.11 16.00
CA GLY A 42 8.02 -20.10 17.45
C GLY A 42 9.32 -20.37 18.21
N VAL A 43 10.06 -21.41 17.81
CA VAL A 43 11.38 -21.74 18.40
C VAL A 43 12.38 -20.60 18.18
N LEU A 44 12.48 -20.06 16.96
CA LEU A 44 13.37 -18.93 16.67
C LEU A 44 13.03 -17.70 17.51
N SER A 45 11.74 -17.40 17.72
CA SER A 45 11.30 -16.28 18.55
C SER A 45 11.71 -16.43 20.01
N ILE A 46 11.68 -17.66 20.55
CA ILE A 46 12.18 -17.95 21.90
C ILE A 46 13.70 -17.71 21.99
N ILE A 47 14.45 -18.09 20.95
CA ILE A 47 15.91 -17.88 20.89
C ILE A 47 16.27 -16.39 20.73
N GLN A 48 15.49 -15.65 19.94
CA GLN A 48 15.73 -14.23 19.67
C GLN A 48 15.39 -13.32 20.85
N ASN A 49 14.36 -13.66 21.62
CA ASN A 49 13.90 -12.84 22.75
C ASN A 49 15.01 -12.45 23.75
N PRO A 50 15.89 -13.35 24.23
CA PRO A 50 17.00 -12.97 25.13
C PRO A 50 18.13 -12.20 24.43
N LEU A 51 18.21 -12.23 23.09
CA LEU A 51 19.24 -11.52 22.33
C LEU A 51 18.85 -10.08 22.00
N PHE A 52 17.55 -9.75 22.07
CA PHE A 52 17.01 -8.46 21.69
C PHE A 52 15.99 -7.98 22.72
N ASP A 53 16.34 -6.96 23.50
CA ASP A 53 15.54 -6.41 24.61
C ASP A 53 14.10 -5.98 24.24
N LYS A 54 13.82 -5.76 22.95
CA LYS A 54 12.50 -5.36 22.44
C LYS A 54 11.78 -6.44 21.60
N ALA A 55 12.37 -7.61 21.43
CA ALA A 55 11.75 -8.68 20.64
C ALA A 55 10.60 -9.32 21.41
N ALA A 56 9.36 -9.13 20.95
CA ALA A 56 8.20 -9.82 21.50
C ALA A 56 8.19 -11.31 21.08
N TYR A 57 7.60 -12.17 21.90
CA TYR A 57 7.28 -13.53 21.47
C TYR A 57 6.26 -13.51 20.34
N PHE A 58 6.48 -14.34 19.32
CA PHE A 58 5.62 -14.44 18.13
C PHE A 58 4.15 -14.71 18.46
N PHE A 59 3.89 -15.50 19.51
CA PHE A 59 2.53 -15.85 19.95
C PHE A 59 1.99 -14.96 21.08
N ASN A 60 2.59 -13.80 21.33
CA ASN A 60 2.05 -12.87 22.33
C ASN A 60 0.72 -12.26 21.80
N PRO A 61 -0.43 -12.49 22.46
CA PRO A 61 -1.71 -11.96 22.00
C PRO A 61 -1.84 -10.44 22.19
N ILE A 62 -1.05 -9.84 23.10
CA ILE A 62 -1.18 -8.42 23.46
C ILE A 62 -0.82 -7.49 22.29
N PRO A 63 0.33 -7.66 21.61
CA PRO A 63 0.63 -6.92 20.38
C PRO A 63 -0.44 -7.10 19.30
N LEU A 64 -0.93 -8.32 19.10
CA LEU A 64 -1.94 -8.61 18.07
C LEU A 64 -3.26 -7.90 18.33
N MET A 65 -3.69 -7.80 19.59
CA MET A 65 -4.87 -7.00 19.94
C MET A 65 -4.64 -5.51 19.73
N ARG A 66 -3.42 -5.01 19.98
CA ARG A 66 -3.07 -3.60 19.73
C ARG A 66 -3.05 -3.25 18.25
N GLU A 67 -2.70 -4.20 17.36
CA GLU A 67 -2.71 -4.00 15.90
C GLU A 67 -4.10 -3.59 15.37
N THR A 68 -5.18 -4.09 15.98
CA THR A 68 -6.55 -3.73 15.58
C THR A 68 -6.85 -2.23 15.72
N ASN A 69 -6.09 -1.52 16.57
CA ASN A 69 -6.22 -0.08 16.77
C ASN A 69 -5.76 0.75 15.57
N PHE A 70 -4.95 0.17 14.68
CA PHE A 70 -4.40 0.83 13.49
C PHE A 70 -5.20 0.50 12.21
N THR A 71 -6.32 -0.20 12.34
CA THR A 71 -7.23 -0.41 11.21
C THR A 71 -8.06 0.84 10.96
N GLN A 72 -8.33 1.19 9.70
CA GLN A 72 -9.12 2.37 9.37
C GLN A 72 -10.52 2.37 10.01
N PRO A 73 -11.27 1.26 10.06
CA PRO A 73 -12.54 1.21 10.79
C PRO A 73 -12.40 1.57 12.29
N SER A 74 -11.31 1.13 12.94
CA SER A 74 -11.04 1.42 14.35
C SER A 74 -10.62 2.88 14.56
N MET A 75 -9.80 3.43 13.65
CA MET A 75 -9.39 4.84 13.69
C MET A 75 -10.58 5.77 13.44
N GLN A 76 -11.45 5.44 12.49
CA GLN A 76 -12.70 6.17 12.27
C GLN A 76 -13.61 6.12 13.50
N ALA A 77 -13.78 4.95 14.13
CA ALA A 77 -14.59 4.81 15.34
C ALA A 77 -14.06 5.64 16.53
N LYS A 78 -12.76 5.96 16.54
CA LYS A 78 -12.11 6.81 17.54
C LYS A 78 -12.13 8.30 17.17
N GLY A 79 -12.53 8.65 15.95
CA GLY A 79 -12.47 10.02 15.43
C GLY A 79 -11.08 10.42 14.93
N ASP A 80 -10.13 9.48 14.83
CA ASP A 80 -8.75 9.74 14.38
C ASP A 80 -8.62 9.72 12.84
N TYR A 81 -9.71 9.50 12.10
CA TYR A 81 -9.74 9.44 10.63
C TYR A 81 -11.00 10.10 10.07
N GLU A 82 -10.92 11.41 9.83
CA GLU A 82 -12.07 12.26 9.45
C GLU A 82 -12.60 11.97 8.04
N SER A 83 -11.76 11.52 7.12
CA SER A 83 -12.15 11.19 5.74
C SER A 83 -13.05 9.95 5.65
N GLY A 84 -13.09 9.12 6.71
CA GLY A 84 -13.92 7.93 6.81
C GLY A 84 -13.39 6.74 6.03
N TRP A 85 -13.62 5.53 6.55
CA TRP A 85 -13.21 4.29 5.89
C TRP A 85 -14.04 4.03 4.63
N ASN A 86 -13.36 3.89 3.49
CA ASN A 86 -13.97 3.49 2.24
C ASN A 86 -13.12 2.43 1.51
N PRO A 87 -13.55 1.16 1.50
CA PRO A 87 -12.78 0.11 0.85
C PRO A 87 -12.63 0.35 -0.66
N ILE A 88 -13.57 1.03 -1.33
CA ILE A 88 -13.46 1.33 -2.76
C ILE A 88 -12.32 2.31 -3.02
N THR A 89 -12.15 3.32 -2.17
CA THR A 89 -11.02 4.26 -2.27
C THR A 89 -9.70 3.55 -2.06
N ASN A 90 -9.61 2.63 -1.09
CA ASN A 90 -8.43 1.79 -0.87
C ASN A 90 -8.09 0.94 -2.09
N LEU A 91 -9.09 0.32 -2.72
CA LEU A 91 -8.90 -0.46 -3.94
C LEU A 91 -8.47 0.42 -5.12
N ARG A 92 -9.05 1.61 -5.27
CA ARG A 92 -8.61 2.58 -6.28
C ARG A 92 -7.16 2.98 -6.05
N SER A 93 -6.78 3.24 -4.81
CA SER A 93 -5.39 3.56 -4.44
C SER A 93 -4.44 2.42 -4.84
N LEU A 94 -4.82 1.18 -4.51
CA LEU A 94 -4.03 -0.03 -4.76
C LEU A 94 -3.84 -0.32 -6.26
N TYR A 95 -4.93 -0.25 -7.03
CA TYR A 95 -4.94 -0.71 -8.42
C TYR A 95 -4.75 0.39 -9.46
N VAL A 96 -5.02 1.66 -9.12
CA VAL A 96 -4.98 2.77 -10.07
C VAL A 96 -3.97 3.83 -9.63
N THR A 97 -4.15 4.45 -8.46
CA THR A 97 -3.31 5.57 -8.01
C THR A 97 -1.84 5.18 -7.87
N THR A 98 -1.57 3.93 -7.46
CA THR A 98 -0.19 3.40 -7.36
C THR A 98 0.52 3.34 -8.73
N VAL A 99 -0.23 3.20 -9.83
CA VAL A 99 0.31 3.06 -11.18
C VAL A 99 0.28 4.39 -11.93
N ILE A 100 -0.81 5.15 -11.78
CA ILE A 100 -1.02 6.47 -12.37
C ILE A 100 -1.21 7.46 -11.23
N GLY A 101 -0.21 8.31 -11.00
CA GLY A 101 -0.22 9.32 -9.96
C GLY A 101 -1.39 10.29 -10.13
N MET A 102 -2.13 10.51 -9.05
CA MET A 102 -3.18 11.52 -8.98
C MET A 102 -2.60 12.83 -8.40
N PRO A 103 -3.30 13.98 -8.54
CA PRO A 103 -2.91 15.23 -7.90
C PRO A 103 -2.68 15.04 -6.40
N ASP A 104 -1.67 15.71 -5.83
CA ASP A 104 -1.53 15.77 -4.39
C ASP A 104 -2.60 16.69 -3.77
N GLU A 105 -2.99 16.34 -2.55
CA GLU A 105 -3.82 17.11 -1.65
C GLU A 105 -3.03 17.27 -0.35
N VAL A 106 -3.07 18.46 0.24
CA VAL A 106 -2.55 18.69 1.58
C VAL A 106 -3.66 18.40 2.57
N GLN A 107 -3.48 17.34 3.35
CA GLN A 107 -4.40 16.97 4.41
C GLN A 107 -3.79 17.28 5.76
N GLN A 108 -4.62 17.82 6.63
CA GLN A 108 -4.30 18.00 8.03
C GLN A 108 -4.72 16.74 8.78
N GLN A 109 -3.75 15.90 9.17
CA GLN A 109 -4.03 14.62 9.83
C GLN A 109 -4.41 14.81 11.31
N ASN A 110 -3.86 15.85 11.94
CA ASN A 110 -4.13 16.28 13.32
C ASN A 110 -3.99 17.81 13.37
N THR A 111 -4.27 18.45 14.52
CA THR A 111 -4.20 19.92 14.69
C THR A 111 -2.89 20.58 14.22
N ILE A 112 -1.79 19.83 14.20
CA ILE A 112 -0.45 20.33 13.87
C ILE A 112 0.24 19.58 12.72
N GLU A 113 -0.34 18.49 12.22
CA GLU A 113 0.33 17.59 11.28
C GLU A 113 -0.22 17.79 9.86
N LEU A 114 0.62 18.30 8.98
CA LEU A 114 0.36 18.38 7.54
C LEU A 114 1.02 17.20 6.83
N VAL A 115 0.23 16.55 5.98
CA VAL A 115 0.68 15.45 5.13
C VAL A 115 0.20 15.70 3.71
N THR A 116 1.09 15.52 2.74
CA THR A 116 0.72 15.48 1.32
C THR A 116 0.31 14.06 0.94
N THR A 117 -0.89 13.89 0.38
CA THR A 117 -1.41 12.60 -0.09
C THR A 117 -2.04 12.73 -1.47
N ASN A 118 -2.00 11.68 -2.28
CA ASN A 118 -2.67 11.61 -3.58
C ASN A 118 -3.71 10.49 -3.63
N GLN A 119 -4.08 9.92 -2.47
CA GLN A 119 -4.83 8.67 -2.40
C GLN A 119 -6.33 8.90 -2.55
N THR A 120 -6.83 10.02 -2.04
CA THR A 120 -8.23 10.47 -2.08
C THR A 120 -8.55 11.31 -3.30
N SER A 121 -7.55 11.91 -3.94
CA SER A 121 -7.74 12.81 -5.06
C SER A 121 -8.33 12.14 -6.30
N GLY A 122 -9.15 12.91 -7.01
CA GLY A 122 -9.81 12.49 -8.24
C GLY A 122 -8.95 12.73 -9.48
N PHE A 123 -9.51 12.39 -10.64
CA PHE A 123 -8.90 12.78 -11.91
C PHE A 123 -8.84 14.31 -12.02
N PRO A 124 -7.68 14.87 -12.42
CA PRO A 124 -7.54 16.29 -12.64
C PRO A 124 -8.46 16.74 -13.79
N LYS A 125 -9.17 17.85 -13.59
CA LYS A 125 -10.06 18.40 -14.62
C LYS A 125 -9.23 18.90 -15.79
N GLY A 126 -9.61 18.51 -17.01
CA GLY A 126 -8.96 18.96 -18.25
C GLY A 126 -7.71 18.20 -18.66
N GLU A 127 -7.22 17.26 -17.84
CA GLU A 127 -6.04 16.46 -18.17
C GLU A 127 -6.40 15.12 -18.81
N VAL A 128 -5.92 14.91 -20.03
CA VAL A 128 -6.21 13.69 -20.81
C VAL A 128 -5.22 12.56 -20.52
N SER A 129 -3.97 12.88 -20.15
CA SER A 129 -2.90 11.89 -19.93
C SER A 129 -3.24 10.84 -18.87
N PRO A 130 -3.63 11.21 -17.63
CA PRO A 130 -3.97 10.23 -16.61
C PRO A 130 -5.21 9.39 -17.01
N VAL A 131 -6.18 9.99 -17.70
CA VAL A 131 -7.39 9.28 -18.17
C VAL A 131 -7.02 8.19 -19.19
N ILE A 132 -6.20 8.53 -20.20
CA ILE A 132 -5.74 7.58 -21.21
C ILE A 132 -4.91 6.47 -20.55
N ALA A 133 -3.98 6.82 -19.66
CA ALA A 133 -3.15 5.87 -18.95
C ALA A 133 -3.98 4.92 -18.08
N THR A 134 -4.95 5.43 -17.32
CA THR A 134 -5.83 4.59 -16.50
C THR A 134 -6.70 3.68 -17.36
N ALA A 135 -7.32 4.19 -18.43
CA ALA A 135 -8.12 3.35 -19.31
C ALA A 135 -7.28 2.23 -19.93
N ALA A 136 -6.08 2.54 -20.43
CA ALA A 136 -5.16 1.56 -20.99
C ALA A 136 -4.73 0.52 -19.94
N TRP A 137 -4.45 0.96 -18.72
CA TRP A 137 -4.08 0.10 -17.60
C TRP A 137 -5.19 -0.86 -17.18
N VAL A 138 -6.43 -0.37 -17.03
CA VAL A 138 -7.58 -1.21 -16.65
C VAL A 138 -7.84 -2.28 -17.72
N VAL A 139 -7.79 -1.92 -19.00
CA VAL A 139 -7.95 -2.88 -20.10
C VAL A 139 -6.80 -3.89 -20.13
N LEU A 140 -5.56 -3.43 -19.95
CA LEU A 140 -4.37 -4.30 -19.89
C LEU A 140 -4.47 -5.30 -18.73
N PHE A 141 -4.87 -4.83 -17.55
CA PHE A 141 -5.04 -5.67 -16.37
C PHE A 141 -6.16 -6.71 -16.57
N GLY A 142 -7.28 -6.30 -17.19
CA GLY A 142 -8.36 -7.21 -17.59
C GLY A 142 -7.91 -8.27 -18.58
N LEU A 143 -7.12 -7.90 -19.61
CA LEU A 143 -6.48 -8.85 -20.52
C LEU A 143 -5.50 -9.78 -19.79
N GLY A 144 -4.84 -9.27 -18.74
CA GLY A 144 -4.01 -10.01 -17.81
C GLY A 144 -4.75 -11.16 -17.14
N ILE A 145 -5.86 -10.83 -16.47
CA ILE A 145 -6.77 -11.80 -15.84
C ILE A 145 -7.26 -12.82 -16.88
N TRP A 146 -7.69 -12.35 -18.05
CA TRP A 146 -8.15 -13.22 -19.13
C TRP A 146 -7.06 -14.20 -19.60
N GLY A 147 -5.83 -13.71 -19.80
CA GLY A 147 -4.68 -14.54 -20.16
C GLY A 147 -4.34 -15.57 -19.09
N ALA A 148 -4.42 -15.19 -17.82
CA ALA A 148 -4.18 -16.07 -16.68
C ALA A 148 -5.19 -17.22 -16.60
N ILE A 149 -6.47 -16.95 -16.90
CA ILE A 149 -7.54 -17.96 -16.93
C ILE A 149 -7.44 -18.85 -18.17
N SER A 150 -7.12 -18.25 -19.32
CA SER A 150 -7.12 -18.95 -20.61
C SER A 150 -5.92 -19.88 -20.79
N HIS A 151 -4.78 -19.57 -20.19
CA HIS A 151 -3.53 -20.30 -20.42
C HIS A 151 -3.30 -21.44 -19.41
N ARG A 152 -3.82 -22.63 -19.72
CA ARG A 152 -3.79 -23.83 -18.85
C ARG A 152 -2.41 -24.19 -18.27
N PRO A 153 -1.29 -24.13 -19.01
CA PRO A 153 0.02 -24.50 -18.48
C PRO A 153 0.46 -23.68 -17.26
N LEU A 154 0.02 -22.43 -17.15
CA LEU A 154 0.38 -21.52 -16.05
C LEU A 154 -0.71 -21.43 -14.97
N ARG A 155 -1.76 -22.25 -15.04
CA ARG A 155 -2.92 -22.15 -14.14
C ARG A 155 -2.53 -22.22 -12.66
N THR A 156 -1.60 -23.09 -12.28
CA THR A 156 -1.15 -23.20 -10.88
C THR A 156 -0.48 -21.92 -10.40
N VAL A 157 0.36 -21.30 -11.25
CA VAL A 157 1.02 -20.02 -10.95
C VAL A 157 -0.03 -18.91 -10.86
N ALA A 158 -0.93 -18.84 -11.85
CA ALA A 158 -2.02 -17.87 -11.87
C ALA A 158 -2.91 -17.94 -10.62
N ILE A 159 -3.25 -19.14 -10.15
CA ILE A 159 -4.01 -19.32 -8.90
C ILE A 159 -3.20 -18.82 -7.70
N GLY A 160 -1.92 -19.17 -7.59
CA GLY A 160 -1.08 -18.70 -6.49
C GLY A 160 -0.95 -17.18 -6.45
N VAL A 161 -0.71 -16.55 -7.60
CA VAL A 161 -0.64 -15.09 -7.74
C VAL A 161 -2.00 -14.45 -7.43
N GLY A 162 -3.09 -15.00 -7.94
CA GLY A 162 -4.45 -14.51 -7.70
C GLY A 162 -4.85 -14.57 -6.24
N LEU A 163 -4.57 -15.68 -5.55
CA LEU A 163 -4.81 -15.83 -4.11
C LEU A 163 -3.98 -14.85 -3.28
N MET A 164 -2.70 -14.66 -3.65
CA MET A 164 -1.83 -13.74 -2.92
C MET A 164 -2.27 -12.29 -3.13
N LEU A 165 -2.62 -11.91 -4.37
CA LEU A 165 -3.18 -10.60 -4.66
C LEU A 165 -4.51 -10.38 -3.94
N ALA A 166 -5.41 -11.38 -3.91
CA ALA A 166 -6.66 -11.30 -3.17
C ALA A 166 -6.43 -11.10 -1.66
N PHE A 167 -5.46 -11.80 -1.06
CA PHE A 167 -5.09 -11.58 0.33
C PHE A 167 -4.57 -10.16 0.57
N GLN A 168 -3.66 -9.66 -0.26
CA GLN A 168 -3.15 -8.28 -0.14
C GLN A 168 -4.27 -7.25 -0.30
N THR A 169 -5.20 -7.51 -1.22
CA THR A 169 -6.37 -6.66 -1.47
C THR A 169 -7.26 -6.57 -0.24
N LEU A 170 -7.56 -7.71 0.40
CA LEU A 170 -8.34 -7.74 1.63
C LEU A 170 -7.62 -7.01 2.76
N LEU A 171 -6.32 -7.23 2.93
CA LEU A 171 -5.53 -6.56 3.96
C LEU A 171 -5.54 -5.05 3.77
N HIS A 172 -5.24 -4.56 2.56
CA HIS A 172 -5.23 -3.13 2.26
C HIS A 172 -6.62 -2.49 2.26
N SER A 173 -7.69 -3.27 2.05
CA SER A 173 -9.05 -2.76 2.21
C SER A 173 -9.36 -2.36 3.65
N VAL A 174 -8.68 -2.93 4.66
CA VAL A 174 -8.90 -2.69 6.09
C VAL A 174 -7.84 -1.77 6.71
N TYR A 175 -6.57 -1.95 6.33
CA TYR A 175 -5.44 -1.19 6.90
C TYR A 175 -5.24 0.19 6.27
N GLY A 176 -5.70 0.41 5.03
CA GLY A 176 -5.83 1.76 4.50
C GLY A 176 -4.82 2.20 3.44
N GLU A 177 -4.84 3.52 3.23
CA GLU A 177 -4.55 4.15 1.94
C GLU A 177 -3.07 4.32 1.59
N VAL A 178 -2.13 4.23 2.55
CA VAL A 178 -0.69 4.47 2.34
C VAL A 178 -0.03 3.32 1.55
N THR A 179 -0.45 3.21 0.29
CA THR A 179 -0.10 2.12 -0.63
C THR A 179 1.35 2.18 -1.05
N PHE A 180 2.01 3.34 -1.00
CA PHE A 180 3.40 3.46 -1.42
C PHE A 180 4.36 2.66 -0.55
N LEU A 181 4.26 2.76 0.78
CA LEU A 181 5.16 2.05 1.70
C LEU A 181 5.02 0.53 1.56
N TYR A 182 3.82 0.06 1.21
CA TYR A 182 3.52 -1.36 1.01
C TYR A 182 3.53 -1.80 -0.45
N SER A 183 3.86 -0.90 -1.39
CA SER A 183 3.82 -1.18 -2.83
C SER A 183 4.69 -2.35 -3.22
N TRP A 184 5.83 -2.55 -2.54
CA TRP A 184 6.69 -3.72 -2.73
C TRP A 184 5.92 -5.03 -2.54
N HIS A 185 4.95 -5.07 -1.64
CA HIS A 185 4.22 -6.30 -1.31
C HIS A 185 3.18 -6.70 -2.35
N PHE A 186 2.58 -5.75 -3.08
CA PHE A 186 1.47 -6.04 -4.00
C PHE A 186 1.77 -5.68 -5.46
N MET A 187 2.58 -4.66 -5.71
CA MET A 187 2.82 -4.15 -7.07
C MET A 187 3.45 -5.20 -8.00
N PRO A 188 4.45 -6.00 -7.57
CA PRO A 188 4.97 -7.07 -8.42
C PRO A 188 3.90 -8.07 -8.86
N MET A 189 2.90 -8.35 -8.02
CA MET A 189 1.80 -9.25 -8.37
C MET A 189 0.81 -8.60 -9.32
N ILE A 190 0.47 -7.34 -9.09
CA ILE A 190 -0.39 -6.59 -10.02
C ILE A 190 0.25 -6.54 -11.42
N VAL A 191 1.55 -6.24 -11.49
CA VAL A 191 2.31 -6.25 -12.75
C VAL A 191 2.36 -7.65 -13.35
N LEU A 192 2.56 -8.70 -12.55
CA LEU A 192 2.55 -10.08 -13.03
C LEU A 192 1.17 -10.49 -13.58
N VAL A 193 0.08 -10.05 -12.95
CA VAL A 193 -1.27 -10.24 -13.48
C VAL A 193 -1.42 -9.57 -14.83
N ALA A 194 -1.00 -8.30 -14.95
CA ALA A 194 -0.98 -7.60 -16.23
C ALA A 194 -0.10 -8.33 -17.28
N ALA A 195 1.04 -8.90 -16.87
CA ALA A 195 1.95 -9.64 -17.75
C ALA A 195 1.34 -10.92 -18.32
N PHE A 196 0.37 -11.55 -17.63
CA PHE A 196 -0.36 -12.69 -18.19
C PHE A 196 -1.13 -12.35 -19.47
N SER A 197 -1.35 -11.05 -19.78
CA SER A 197 -1.97 -10.59 -21.02
C SER A 197 -1.19 -11.03 -22.27
N TRP A 198 0.11 -11.29 -22.12
CA TRP A 198 0.97 -11.87 -23.14
C TRP A 198 0.46 -13.23 -23.65
N PHE A 199 -0.16 -14.03 -22.78
CA PHE A 199 -0.71 -15.34 -23.12
C PHE A 199 -2.15 -15.29 -23.63
N SER A 200 -2.73 -14.09 -23.77
CA SER A 200 -4.04 -13.89 -24.39
C SER A 200 -3.94 -13.92 -25.92
N ARG A 201 -5.07 -14.14 -26.60
CA ARG A 201 -5.18 -14.00 -28.07
C ARG A 201 -4.85 -12.58 -28.58
N TYR A 202 -4.84 -11.59 -27.68
CA TYR A 202 -4.67 -10.17 -27.98
C TYR A 202 -3.30 -9.62 -27.55
N ARG A 203 -2.26 -10.46 -27.51
CA ARG A 203 -0.91 -10.07 -27.04
C ARG A 203 -0.38 -8.74 -27.61
N TRP A 204 -0.59 -8.47 -28.89
CA TRP A 204 -0.10 -7.23 -29.51
C TRP A 204 -0.91 -6.00 -29.09
N VAL A 205 -2.22 -6.17 -28.86
CA VAL A 205 -3.04 -5.12 -28.24
C VAL A 205 -2.55 -4.87 -26.82
N ALA A 206 -2.26 -5.93 -26.05
CA ALA A 206 -1.71 -5.80 -24.71
C ALA A 206 -0.36 -5.06 -24.69
N VAL A 207 0.55 -5.35 -25.62
CA VAL A 207 1.81 -4.61 -25.78
C VAL A 207 1.55 -3.13 -26.08
N GLY A 208 0.64 -2.83 -27.02
CA GLY A 208 0.27 -1.45 -27.33
C GLY A 208 -0.32 -0.70 -26.12
N LEU A 209 -1.16 -1.36 -25.32
CA LEU A 209 -1.69 -0.81 -24.07
C LEU A 209 -0.58 -0.59 -23.04
N ALA A 210 0.35 -1.52 -22.88
CA ALA A 210 1.49 -1.36 -21.98
C ALA A 210 2.37 -0.16 -22.37
N VAL A 211 2.66 0.00 -23.66
CA VAL A 211 3.39 1.18 -24.18
C VAL A 211 2.61 2.46 -23.89
N THR A 212 1.30 2.45 -24.09
CA THR A 212 0.42 3.59 -23.78
C THR A 212 0.49 3.97 -22.30
N VAL A 213 0.40 2.98 -21.40
CA VAL A 213 0.55 3.21 -19.94
C VAL A 213 1.92 3.77 -19.61
N ILE A 214 2.99 3.24 -20.19
CA ILE A 214 4.36 3.70 -19.93
C ILE A 214 4.54 5.17 -20.37
N ILE A 215 4.06 5.54 -21.56
CA ILE A 215 4.24 6.90 -22.09
C ILE A 215 3.35 7.88 -21.32
N PHE A 216 2.02 7.69 -21.33
CA PHE A 216 1.09 8.64 -20.74
C PHE A 216 1.13 8.62 -19.21
N GLY A 217 1.28 7.43 -18.61
CA GLY A 217 1.45 7.27 -17.17
C GLY A 217 2.82 7.77 -16.71
N GLY A 218 3.90 7.48 -17.45
CA GLY A 218 5.24 7.97 -17.12
C GLY A 218 5.34 9.49 -17.11
N ILE A 219 4.85 10.16 -18.17
CA ILE A 219 4.82 11.63 -18.24
C ILE A 219 3.99 12.20 -17.08
N ASN A 220 2.78 11.67 -16.86
CA ASN A 220 1.92 12.10 -15.76
C ASN A 220 2.61 11.93 -14.41
N ASN A 221 3.22 10.78 -14.14
CA ASN A 221 3.83 10.47 -12.85
C ASN A 221 5.05 11.36 -12.57
N ILE A 222 5.85 11.70 -13.60
CA ILE A 222 6.96 12.66 -13.47
C ILE A 222 6.43 14.04 -13.10
N ASN A 223 5.40 14.53 -13.80
CA ASN A 223 4.80 15.83 -13.51
C ASN A 223 4.22 15.87 -12.09
N ARG A 224 3.58 14.79 -11.64
CA ARG A 224 3.06 14.67 -10.28
C ARG A 224 4.15 14.65 -9.23
N LEU A 225 5.23 13.91 -9.48
CA LEU A 225 6.38 13.90 -8.60
C LEU A 225 6.97 15.31 -8.44
N GLN A 226 7.12 16.06 -9.53
CA GLN A 226 7.64 17.42 -9.50
C GLN A 226 6.71 18.37 -8.72
N SER A 227 5.40 18.30 -8.97
CA SER A 227 4.37 19.06 -8.24
C SER A 227 4.43 18.77 -6.74
N THR A 228 4.41 17.51 -6.35
CA THR A 228 4.46 17.11 -4.94
C THR A 228 5.75 17.54 -4.25
N ILE A 229 6.90 17.49 -4.95
CA ILE A 229 8.17 18.00 -4.41
C ILE A 229 8.10 19.51 -4.19
N ALA A 230 7.49 20.28 -5.10
CA ALA A 230 7.32 21.72 -4.95
C ALA A 230 6.40 22.07 -3.77
N THR A 231 5.23 21.41 -3.67
CA THR A 231 4.31 21.56 -2.54
C THR A 231 4.99 21.23 -1.22
N ALA A 232 5.62 20.05 -1.12
CA ALA A 232 6.30 19.61 0.09
C ALA A 232 7.48 20.53 0.47
N GLY A 233 8.23 21.01 -0.52
CA GLY A 233 9.29 21.99 -0.33
C GLY A 233 8.79 23.32 0.22
N CYS A 234 7.64 23.81 -0.27
CA CYS A 234 6.98 25.01 0.26
C CYS A 234 6.49 24.80 1.70
N LEU A 235 5.78 23.69 1.96
CA LEU A 235 5.28 23.35 3.29
C LEU A 235 6.43 23.25 4.32
N ALA A 236 7.54 22.63 3.94
CA ALA A 236 8.72 22.50 4.79
C ALA A 236 9.35 23.85 5.16
N GLN A 237 9.04 24.93 4.44
CA GLN A 237 9.52 26.28 4.77
C GLN A 237 8.62 27.02 5.75
N LEU A 238 7.38 26.59 5.97
CA LEU A 238 6.46 27.21 6.91
C LEU A 238 7.00 27.11 8.34
N ASP A 239 7.00 28.24 9.06
CA ASP A 239 7.51 28.30 10.43
C ASP A 239 6.75 27.36 11.36
N SER A 240 5.45 27.20 11.12
CA SER A 240 4.61 26.26 11.86
C SER A 240 5.02 24.81 11.64
N VAL A 241 5.33 24.39 10.41
CA VAL A 241 5.81 23.04 10.10
C VAL A 241 7.19 22.81 10.74
N LYS A 242 8.12 23.75 10.57
CA LYS A 242 9.46 23.69 11.17
C LYS A 242 9.41 23.57 12.69
N THR A 243 8.48 24.30 13.31
CA THR A 243 8.32 24.30 14.76
C THR A 243 7.65 23.00 15.20
N TYR A 244 6.45 22.70 14.71
CA TYR A 244 5.55 21.69 15.26
C TYR A 244 5.77 20.27 14.74
N GLN A 245 6.36 20.09 13.56
CA GLN A 245 6.68 18.77 12.99
C GLN A 245 8.19 18.46 13.07
N SER A 246 8.91 19.11 13.99
CA SER A 246 10.32 18.80 14.27
C SER A 246 10.47 17.45 14.99
N TRP A 247 11.54 16.73 14.68
CA TRP A 247 11.83 15.44 15.32
C TRP A 247 11.92 15.56 16.86
N ASP A 248 12.37 16.70 17.36
CA ASP A 248 12.55 16.93 18.80
C ASP A 248 11.22 17.05 19.56
N LEU A 249 10.18 17.66 18.95
CA LEU A 249 8.84 17.70 19.54
C LEU A 249 8.13 16.35 19.43
N ILE A 250 8.22 15.68 18.27
CA ILE A 250 7.58 14.36 18.06
C ILE A 250 8.10 13.31 19.06
N LYS A 251 9.35 13.44 19.52
CA LYS A 251 9.93 12.55 20.55
C LYS A 251 9.43 12.84 21.96
N THR A 252 9.16 14.10 22.28
CA THR A 252 9.04 14.56 23.67
C THR A 252 7.60 14.75 24.12
N GLU A 253 6.67 15.04 23.22
CA GLU A 253 5.26 15.24 23.55
C GLU A 253 4.35 14.17 22.92
N PRO A 254 3.53 13.45 23.71
CA PRO A 254 2.49 12.60 23.14
C PRO A 254 1.45 13.46 22.40
N SER A 255 1.18 13.10 21.14
CA SER A 255 0.40 13.86 20.15
C SER A 255 -0.96 14.46 20.60
N ARG A 256 -1.55 13.95 21.69
CA ARG A 256 -2.84 14.42 22.22
C ARG A 256 -2.80 15.76 22.97
N ASP A 257 -1.66 16.15 23.55
CA ASP A 257 -1.55 17.42 24.28
C ASP A 257 -1.09 18.59 23.40
N ILE A 258 -0.48 18.29 22.25
CA ILE A 258 0.02 19.29 21.30
C ILE A 258 -1.16 20.06 20.68
N ALA A 259 -2.24 19.35 20.30
CA ALA A 259 -3.45 19.96 19.72
C ALA A 259 -4.15 20.99 20.63
N LYS A 260 -4.02 20.88 21.96
CA LYS A 260 -4.61 21.83 22.92
C LYS A 260 -3.73 23.04 23.18
N THR A 261 -2.43 22.90 22.92
CA THR A 261 -1.40 23.85 23.33
C THR A 261 -1.04 24.81 22.19
N TYR A 262 -1.22 24.39 20.94
CA TYR A 262 -0.78 25.14 19.77
C TYR A 262 -1.96 25.60 18.89
N PRO A 263 -1.88 26.82 18.31
CA PRO A 263 -2.92 27.33 17.43
C PRO A 263 -2.98 26.50 16.14
N PRO A 264 -4.17 26.44 15.49
CA PRO A 264 -4.31 25.78 14.20
C PRO A 264 -3.43 26.44 13.14
N LEU A 265 -2.99 25.64 12.18
CA LEU A 265 -2.12 26.08 11.09
C LEU A 265 -2.80 27.17 10.23
N PRO A 266 -2.07 28.21 9.77
CA PRO A 266 -2.64 29.25 8.93
C PRO A 266 -3.09 28.68 7.58
N THR A 267 -4.39 28.66 7.31
CA THR A 267 -4.95 28.11 6.06
C THR A 267 -4.47 28.85 4.81
N ALA A 268 -4.28 30.17 4.92
CA ALA A 268 -3.79 31.00 3.81
C ALA A 268 -2.39 30.60 3.32
N ASP A 269 -1.50 30.16 4.23
CA ASP A 269 -0.15 29.75 3.86
C ASP A 269 -0.15 28.37 3.19
N ILE A 270 -1.06 27.48 3.61
CA ILE A 270 -1.26 26.17 2.99
C ILE A 270 -1.83 26.33 1.57
N GLU A 271 -2.85 27.17 1.40
CA GLU A 271 -3.44 27.47 0.09
C GLU A 271 -2.41 28.08 -0.87
N ARG A 272 -1.52 28.94 -0.35
CA ARG A 272 -0.42 29.51 -1.13
C ARG A 272 0.55 28.44 -1.64
N CYS A 273 0.92 27.47 -0.81
CA CYS A 273 1.79 26.37 -1.23
C CYS A 273 1.13 25.45 -2.27
N HIS A 274 -0.20 25.31 -2.23
CA HIS A 274 -0.96 24.50 -3.17
C HIS A 274 -1.13 25.18 -4.55
N ALA A 275 -0.89 26.49 -4.66
CA ALA A 275 -1.02 27.24 -5.91
C ALA A 275 0.27 27.22 -6.78
N LEU A 276 1.33 26.54 -6.34
CA LEU A 276 2.63 26.42 -7.02
C LEU A 276 2.63 25.25 -8.02
#